data_AF-H0Z5U3-F1
#
_entry.id   AF-H0Z5U3-F1
#
_cell.length_a   1.000
_cell.length_b   1.000
_cell.length_c   1.000
_cell.angle_alpha   90.00
_cell.angle_beta   90.00
_cell.angle_gamma   90.00
#
_symmetry.space_group_name_H-M   'P 1'
#
loop_
_entity.id
_entity.type
_entity.pdbx_description
1 polymer ?
#
loop_
_entity_poly.entity_id
_entity_poly.type
_entity_poly.pdbx_seq_one_letter_code
_entity_poly.pdbx_strand_id
1 'polypeptide(L)'
;MAEMELSKKCPLMNGRAAGGQDSTWTLPNLPSKCTWTATTPASKSPHSCVPLTEEKKILPNILKKIGCTPMVQINKIGKSYGLKCELLAKCEYFNAGGSVKDRIGLRMVEDAERAGIIKPGDTLIEPTSGNTGIGLALVAALKGYRCIIVLPEKISLEKVDILKALGAEIVRTPCARFDAPESNIRIAWKLKSEIPNSHILDQYRNPSNPLAHYNTTAEEILEQCEGKVHMVVIGSGTGGTITGVARKLKEKCPECKIIGVDPDGSIVALPSEMNKTNTTTIEVEGIGHDFIPTVLDRSVVDQWYKSNDRDSFLMSRRLIREEGLLCGGSSGSAMSVAVRAAQDLKEGQRCVVILPDSVRNYMSKFVNDNWMIKNGFLNDAQEHKPWWWNTKVQKLNLSAPLILLPEVSCQKAIEILQEKGYDQAPVVAESGLILGMVTLSNTLSSVLAGNVEFSEPVTKVTYDQFSKISLEDSLGKLSCILENDPFAIVVHEQMHYSGNGSSSMKQMVFGVATAMDLLTFVSRNDKK
;
A
#
# COMPACT_ATOMS: atom_id res chain seq x y z
N MET A 1 25.05 -33.99 18.42
CA MET A 1 25.13 -34.80 17.19
C MET A 1 23.75 -34.83 16.58
N ALA A 2 23.66 -34.38 15.32
CA ALA A 2 22.52 -34.37 14.41
C ALA A 2 21.33 -33.44 14.76
N GLU A 3 21.54 -32.13 14.59
CA GLU A 3 20.48 -31.22 14.14
C GLU A 3 20.28 -31.42 12.64
N MET A 4 19.03 -31.68 12.22
CA MET A 4 18.67 -31.92 10.83
C MET A 4 18.26 -30.61 10.16
N GLU A 5 18.99 -30.27 9.10
CA GLU A 5 18.77 -29.15 8.18
C GLU A 5 17.34 -29.15 7.59
N LEU A 6 16.63 -28.02 7.74
CA LEU A 6 15.44 -27.67 6.96
C LEU A 6 15.66 -26.30 6.31
N SER A 7 16.50 -26.30 5.28
CA SER A 7 16.63 -25.22 4.29
C SER A 7 16.69 -25.88 2.92
N LYS A 8 15.53 -26.32 2.42
CA LYS A 8 15.42 -26.83 1.04
C LYS A 8 14.92 -25.70 0.14
N LYS A 9 15.87 -25.22 -0.66
CA LYS A 9 15.73 -24.38 -1.85
C LYS A 9 14.52 -24.77 -2.71
N CYS A 10 13.77 -23.78 -3.20
CA CYS A 10 12.83 -23.94 -4.30
C CYS A 10 13.63 -24.07 -5.62
N PRO A 11 13.57 -25.19 -6.36
CA PRO A 11 14.43 -25.40 -7.52
C PRO A 11 13.64 -25.24 -8.83
N LEU A 12 13.27 -24.03 -9.24
CA LEU A 12 12.57 -23.83 -10.53
C LEU A 12 12.85 -22.45 -11.17
N MET A 13 14.07 -22.29 -11.71
CA MET A 13 14.38 -21.32 -12.76
C MET A 13 15.33 -22.00 -13.75
N ASN A 14 14.80 -22.83 -14.65
CA ASN A 14 15.38 -23.14 -15.96
C ASN A 14 14.44 -24.07 -16.72
N GLY A 15 13.66 -23.51 -17.65
CA GLY A 15 12.79 -24.28 -18.54
C GLY A 15 12.23 -23.40 -19.65
N ARG A 16 12.68 -23.66 -20.88
CA ARG A 16 12.35 -22.93 -22.11
C ARG A 16 10.84 -22.84 -22.37
N ALA A 17 10.44 -21.68 -22.91
CA ALA A 17 9.14 -21.45 -23.50
C ALA A 17 8.89 -22.37 -24.71
N ALA A 18 7.74 -23.05 -24.70
CA ALA A 18 7.12 -23.59 -25.90
C ALA A 18 5.61 -23.31 -25.81
N GLY A 19 5.07 -22.70 -26.86
CA GLY A 19 3.74 -22.11 -26.90
C GLY A 19 2.60 -23.10 -26.68
N GLY A 20 1.66 -22.67 -25.84
CA GLY A 20 0.31 -23.20 -25.70
C GLY A 20 -0.55 -22.06 -25.16
N GLN A 21 -1.79 -21.92 -25.65
CA GLN A 21 -2.71 -20.86 -25.25
C GLN A 21 -2.85 -20.80 -23.71
N ASP A 22 -2.55 -19.62 -23.14
CA ASP A 22 -2.38 -19.38 -21.71
C ASP A 22 -3.74 -19.47 -20.97
N SER A 23 -4.15 -20.69 -20.59
CA SER A 23 -5.39 -21.00 -19.85
C SER A 23 -5.24 -20.85 -18.32
N THR A 24 -4.22 -20.15 -17.85
CA THR A 24 -3.64 -20.34 -16.51
C THR A 24 -4.11 -19.33 -15.44
N TRP A 25 -4.83 -18.26 -15.79
CA TRP A 25 -5.30 -17.24 -14.83
C TRP A 25 -6.61 -16.54 -15.25
N THR A 26 -7.50 -16.30 -14.29
CA THR A 26 -8.70 -15.44 -14.43
C THR A 26 -8.47 -13.97 -14.08
N LEU A 27 -8.70 -13.07 -15.04
CA LEU A 27 -8.53 -11.63 -14.84
C LEU A 27 -9.38 -11.05 -13.68
N PRO A 28 -8.81 -10.15 -12.86
CA PRO A 28 -9.50 -9.53 -11.71
C PRO A 28 -10.53 -8.48 -12.13
N ASN A 29 -10.47 -8.01 -13.38
CA ASN A 29 -11.26 -6.91 -13.92
C ASN A 29 -12.38 -7.35 -14.90
N LEU A 30 -12.77 -8.62 -14.88
CA LEU A 30 -13.91 -9.05 -15.70
C LEU A 30 -15.20 -8.36 -15.20
N PRO A 31 -16.13 -8.01 -16.11
CA PRO A 31 -17.44 -7.51 -15.71
C PRO A 31 -18.15 -8.47 -14.76
N SER A 32 -18.80 -7.92 -13.73
CA SER A 32 -19.59 -8.70 -12.78
C SER A 32 -20.77 -9.38 -13.49
N LYS A 33 -21.04 -10.63 -13.12
CA LYS A 33 -22.25 -11.37 -13.55
C LYS A 33 -23.40 -11.24 -12.54
N CYS A 34 -23.22 -10.45 -11.48
CA CYS A 34 -24.22 -10.27 -10.43
C CYS A 34 -25.45 -9.56 -11.00
N THR A 35 -26.64 -10.12 -10.79
CA THR A 35 -27.94 -9.57 -11.23
C THR A 35 -28.64 -8.77 -10.13
N TRP A 36 -27.90 -8.33 -9.11
CA TRP A 36 -28.46 -7.54 -8.03
C TRP A 36 -28.98 -6.19 -8.57
N THR A 37 -30.12 -5.76 -8.05
CA THR A 37 -30.64 -4.41 -8.21
C THR A 37 -31.24 -3.99 -6.85
N ALA A 38 -31.36 -2.69 -6.59
CA ALA A 38 -31.92 -2.19 -5.33
C ALA A 38 -33.38 -2.63 -5.08
N THR A 39 -34.10 -3.04 -6.12
CA THR A 39 -35.49 -3.53 -6.02
C THR A 39 -35.60 -5.06 -5.98
N THR A 40 -34.50 -5.79 -6.17
CA THR A 40 -34.50 -7.25 -6.12
C THR A 40 -34.77 -7.72 -4.69
N PRO A 41 -35.81 -8.54 -4.42
CA PRO A 41 -36.07 -9.07 -3.09
C PRO A 41 -34.90 -9.90 -2.58
N ALA A 42 -34.52 -9.71 -1.30
CA ALA A 42 -33.41 -10.44 -0.68
C ALA A 42 -33.57 -11.97 -0.76
N SER A 43 -34.80 -12.49 -0.79
CA SER A 43 -35.12 -13.92 -0.95
C SER A 43 -34.72 -14.51 -2.30
N LYS A 44 -34.49 -13.68 -3.32
CA LYS A 44 -34.00 -14.11 -4.64
C LYS A 44 -32.47 -14.12 -4.74
N SER A 45 -31.77 -13.66 -3.70
CA SER A 45 -30.30 -13.67 -3.69
C SER A 45 -29.78 -15.11 -3.64
N PRO A 46 -28.86 -15.52 -4.53
CA PRO A 46 -28.24 -16.85 -4.49
C PRO A 46 -27.13 -16.94 -3.42
N HIS A 47 -26.85 -15.85 -2.70
CA HIS A 47 -25.71 -15.74 -1.81
C HIS A 47 -26.04 -16.07 -0.36
N SER A 48 -25.06 -16.57 0.38
CA SER A 48 -25.19 -16.77 1.82
C SER A 48 -25.42 -15.43 2.54
N CYS A 49 -26.45 -15.41 3.40
CA CYS A 49 -26.68 -14.31 4.34
C CYS A 49 -26.14 -14.72 5.71
N VAL A 50 -25.32 -13.88 6.32
CA VAL A 50 -24.78 -14.11 7.66
C VAL A 50 -25.36 -13.02 8.56
N PRO A 51 -26.11 -13.36 9.61
CA PRO A 51 -26.68 -12.36 10.53
C PRO A 51 -25.56 -11.68 11.33
N LEU A 52 -25.88 -10.54 11.94
CA LEU A 52 -24.99 -9.90 12.91
C LEU A 52 -24.70 -10.87 14.05
N THR A 53 -23.44 -10.91 14.49
CA THR A 53 -23.01 -11.83 15.54
C THR A 53 -23.45 -11.29 16.90
N GLU A 54 -24.16 -12.10 17.68
CA GLU A 54 -24.47 -11.75 19.07
C GLU A 54 -23.18 -11.64 19.91
N GLU A 55 -23.07 -10.57 20.70
CA GLU A 55 -21.89 -10.34 21.53
C GLU A 55 -21.87 -11.33 22.72
N LYS A 56 -20.97 -12.31 22.65
CA LYS A 56 -20.75 -13.25 23.75
C LYS A 56 -19.83 -12.62 24.79
N LYS A 57 -20.16 -12.78 26.08
CA LYS A 57 -19.33 -12.32 27.21
C LYS A 57 -17.90 -12.87 27.17
N ILE A 58 -17.76 -14.14 26.77
CA ILE A 58 -16.46 -14.80 26.57
C ILE A 58 -16.42 -15.25 25.11
N LEU A 59 -15.46 -14.74 24.36
CA LEU A 59 -15.28 -15.08 22.95
C LEU A 59 -14.58 -16.44 22.83
N PRO A 60 -15.05 -17.36 21.97
CA PRO A 60 -14.41 -18.67 21.80
C PRO A 60 -13.03 -18.57 21.13
N ASN A 61 -12.81 -17.53 20.33
CA ASN A 61 -11.52 -17.15 19.77
C ASN A 61 -11.58 -15.69 19.27
N ILE A 62 -10.42 -15.16 18.87
CA ILE A 62 -10.29 -13.76 18.46
C ILE A 62 -10.99 -13.44 17.13
N LEU A 63 -11.33 -14.43 16.29
CA LEU A 63 -12.10 -14.20 15.06
C LEU A 63 -13.52 -13.70 15.36
N LYS A 64 -14.05 -13.98 16.56
CA LYS A 64 -15.32 -13.42 17.04
C LYS A 64 -15.22 -11.96 17.49
N LYS A 65 -14.02 -11.35 17.45
CA LYS A 65 -13.80 -9.91 17.59
C LYS A 65 -13.57 -9.20 16.24
N ILE A 66 -14.10 -9.78 15.17
CA ILE A 66 -14.21 -9.14 13.86
C ILE A 66 -15.66 -8.69 13.68
N GLY A 67 -15.86 -7.41 13.41
CA GLY A 67 -17.18 -6.77 13.37
C GLY A 67 -17.54 -6.01 14.63
N CYS A 68 -18.78 -5.51 14.69
CA CYS A 68 -19.30 -4.69 15.79
C CYS A 68 -18.37 -3.52 16.15
N THR A 69 -17.82 -2.87 15.12
CA THR A 69 -16.80 -1.83 15.31
C THR A 69 -17.43 -0.53 15.82
N PRO A 70 -16.71 0.27 16.61
CA PRO A 70 -17.25 1.51 17.17
C PRO A 70 -17.66 2.51 16.08
N MET A 71 -18.76 3.23 16.34
CA MET A 71 -19.10 4.48 15.67
C MET A 71 -18.75 5.62 16.62
N VAL A 72 -17.86 6.53 16.19
CA VAL A 72 -17.31 7.59 17.04
C VAL A 72 -17.58 8.95 16.42
N GLN A 73 -18.10 9.89 17.20
CA GLN A 73 -18.34 11.26 16.74
C GLN A 73 -17.02 12.04 16.56
N ILE A 74 -16.90 12.76 15.45
CA ILE A 74 -15.79 13.66 15.15
C ILE A 74 -16.11 15.06 15.67
N ASN A 75 -15.34 15.54 16.64
CA ASN A 75 -15.72 16.70 17.44
C ASN A 75 -15.01 17.99 17.04
N LYS A 76 -13.71 17.95 16.76
CA LYS A 76 -12.88 19.13 16.49
C LYS A 76 -12.71 19.37 15.00
N ILE A 77 -12.40 18.33 14.22
CA ILE A 77 -12.14 18.44 12.78
C ILE A 77 -13.39 18.97 12.08
N GLY A 78 -14.57 18.36 12.31
CA GLY A 78 -15.81 18.81 11.67
C GLY A 78 -16.12 20.28 11.94
N LYS A 79 -15.96 20.74 13.19
CA LYS A 79 -16.13 22.14 13.58
C LYS A 79 -15.09 23.07 12.95
N SER A 80 -13.84 22.65 12.84
CA SER A 80 -12.78 23.45 12.21
C SER A 80 -13.03 23.73 10.72
N TYR A 81 -13.82 22.88 10.05
CA TYR A 81 -14.27 23.07 8.67
C TYR A 81 -15.67 23.70 8.56
N GLY A 82 -16.27 24.13 9.68
CA GLY A 82 -17.58 24.78 9.69
C GLY A 82 -18.76 23.86 9.37
N LEU A 83 -18.59 22.53 9.49
CA LEU A 83 -19.67 21.59 9.21
C LEU A 83 -20.82 21.74 10.22
N LYS A 84 -22.05 21.72 9.70
CA LYS A 84 -23.28 21.81 10.52
C LYS A 84 -23.86 20.43 10.86
N CYS A 85 -23.58 19.42 10.03
CA CYS A 85 -24.03 18.07 10.24
C CYS A 85 -23.21 17.35 11.33
N GLU A 86 -23.75 16.24 11.84
CA GLU A 86 -23.01 15.31 12.67
C GLU A 86 -22.07 14.47 11.80
N LEU A 87 -20.77 14.54 12.09
CA LEU A 87 -19.73 13.76 11.41
C LEU A 87 -19.32 12.59 12.30
N LEU A 88 -19.44 11.37 11.78
CA LEU A 88 -19.19 10.12 12.49
C LEU A 88 -18.10 9.32 11.78
N ALA A 89 -17.27 8.62 12.55
CA ALA A 89 -16.26 7.70 12.07
C ALA A 89 -16.61 6.26 12.45
N LYS A 90 -16.66 5.38 11.46
CA LYS A 90 -16.77 3.93 11.66
C LYS A 90 -15.36 3.35 11.75
N CYS A 91 -14.95 3.00 12.96
CA CYS A 91 -13.56 2.68 13.31
C CYS A 91 -13.21 1.21 13.04
N GLU A 92 -13.01 0.85 11.77
CA GLU A 92 -12.70 -0.52 11.35
C GLU A 92 -11.33 -1.04 11.78
N TYR A 93 -10.46 -0.16 12.26
CA TYR A 93 -9.16 -0.51 12.79
C TYR A 93 -9.20 -1.19 14.18
N PHE A 94 -10.37 -1.29 14.81
CA PHE A 94 -10.58 -2.07 16.05
C PHE A 94 -10.87 -3.56 15.81
N ASN A 95 -10.99 -3.99 14.56
CA ASN A 95 -11.07 -5.42 14.26
C ASN A 95 -9.79 -6.15 14.74
N ALA A 96 -9.89 -7.45 15.01
CA ALA A 96 -8.83 -8.28 15.58
C ALA A 96 -7.45 -8.17 14.89
N GLY A 97 -7.43 -8.18 13.55
CA GLY A 97 -6.22 -8.02 12.75
C GLY A 97 -5.84 -6.56 12.52
N GLY A 98 -6.68 -5.61 12.94
CA GLY A 98 -6.44 -4.17 12.91
C GLY A 98 -6.92 -3.48 11.64
N SER A 99 -7.83 -4.09 10.87
CA SER A 99 -8.38 -3.46 9.66
C SER A 99 -9.77 -3.97 9.25
N VAL A 100 -10.42 -3.20 8.37
CA VAL A 100 -11.66 -3.55 7.67
C VAL A 100 -11.56 -4.87 6.87
N LYS A 101 -10.35 -5.28 6.51
CA LYS A 101 -10.12 -6.48 5.68
C LYS A 101 -10.23 -7.78 6.47
N ASP A 102 -10.22 -7.71 7.80
CA ASP A 102 -10.45 -8.88 8.66
C ASP A 102 -11.85 -9.47 8.39
N ARG A 103 -12.84 -8.60 8.11
CA ARG A 103 -14.20 -9.01 7.75
C ARG A 103 -14.22 -9.89 6.51
N ILE A 104 -13.49 -9.49 5.46
CA ILE A 104 -13.49 -10.22 4.19
C ILE A 104 -12.61 -11.46 4.28
N GLY A 105 -11.50 -11.40 5.04
CA GLY A 105 -10.64 -12.57 5.28
C GLY A 105 -11.42 -13.69 5.97
N LEU A 106 -12.15 -13.36 7.04
CA LEU A 106 -13.02 -14.33 7.71
C LEU A 106 -14.12 -14.83 6.78
N ARG A 107 -14.85 -13.92 6.13
CA ARG A 107 -16.01 -14.27 5.30
C ARG A 107 -15.64 -15.14 4.09
N MET A 108 -14.54 -14.83 3.39
CA MET A 108 -14.07 -15.62 2.25
C MET A 108 -13.71 -17.05 2.66
N VAL A 109 -13.03 -17.23 3.80
CA VAL A 109 -12.68 -18.56 4.32
C VAL A 109 -13.92 -19.33 4.76
N GLU A 110 -14.83 -18.72 5.53
CA GLU A 110 -16.04 -19.41 5.99
C GLU A 110 -16.97 -19.82 4.85
N ASP A 111 -17.12 -19.00 3.81
CA ASP A 111 -17.92 -19.37 2.64
C ASP A 111 -17.23 -20.46 1.81
N ALA A 112 -15.89 -20.43 1.68
CA ALA A 112 -15.13 -21.47 0.98
C ALA A 112 -15.18 -22.82 1.72
N GLU A 113 -15.09 -22.82 3.05
CA GLU A 113 -15.29 -24.00 3.90
C GLU A 113 -16.69 -24.58 3.71
N ARG A 114 -17.72 -23.74 3.78
CA ARG A 114 -19.12 -24.14 3.63
C ARG A 114 -19.42 -24.73 2.25
N ALA A 115 -18.77 -24.20 1.21
CA ALA A 115 -18.88 -24.70 -0.15
C ALA A 115 -18.03 -25.96 -0.41
N GLY A 116 -17.21 -26.39 0.56
CA GLY A 116 -16.29 -27.52 0.40
C GLY A 116 -15.14 -27.25 -0.59
N ILE A 117 -14.87 -25.98 -0.91
CA ILE A 117 -13.79 -25.58 -1.83
C ILE A 117 -12.44 -25.80 -1.15
N ILE A 118 -12.34 -25.47 0.14
CA ILE A 118 -11.14 -25.65 0.95
C ILE A 118 -11.35 -26.71 2.03
N LYS A 119 -10.28 -27.43 2.37
CA LYS A 119 -10.25 -28.50 3.38
C LYS A 119 -9.19 -28.23 4.45
N PRO A 120 -9.35 -28.73 5.68
CA PRO A 120 -8.35 -28.56 6.73
C PRO A 120 -6.94 -28.94 6.25
N GLY A 121 -5.97 -28.05 6.46
CA GLY A 121 -4.58 -28.22 6.00
C GLY A 121 -4.29 -27.75 4.56
N ASP A 122 -5.28 -27.31 3.80
CA ASP A 122 -5.06 -26.69 2.48
C ASP A 122 -4.23 -25.40 2.58
N THR A 123 -3.70 -24.96 1.43
CA THR A 123 -2.91 -23.73 1.32
C THR A 123 -3.73 -22.59 0.77
N LEU A 124 -3.74 -21.45 1.46
CA LEU A 124 -4.36 -20.19 0.99
C LEU A 124 -3.28 -19.28 0.42
N ILE A 125 -3.48 -18.82 -0.82
CA ILE A 125 -2.60 -17.90 -1.54
C ILE A 125 -3.39 -16.63 -1.85
N GLU A 126 -2.90 -15.44 -1.48
CA GLU A 126 -3.64 -14.20 -1.81
C GLU A 126 -2.73 -13.08 -2.33
N PRO A 127 -3.03 -12.52 -3.53
CA PRO A 127 -2.43 -11.28 -3.98
C PRO A 127 -3.07 -10.07 -3.28
N THR A 128 -2.26 -9.24 -2.61
CA THR A 128 -2.82 -8.18 -1.75
C THR A 128 -1.88 -6.99 -1.53
N SER A 129 -2.48 -5.85 -1.13
CA SER A 129 -1.80 -4.65 -0.64
C SER A 129 -1.54 -4.68 0.88
N GLY A 130 -1.73 -5.84 1.51
CA GLY A 130 -1.27 -6.16 2.87
C GLY A 130 -2.39 -6.49 3.85
N ASN A 131 -3.38 -5.62 4.02
CA ASN A 131 -4.41 -5.79 5.07
C ASN A 131 -5.27 -7.05 4.88
N THR A 132 -5.66 -7.38 3.63
CA THR A 132 -6.35 -8.67 3.36
C THR A 132 -5.43 -9.87 3.64
N GLY A 133 -4.12 -9.71 3.44
CA GLY A 133 -3.15 -10.73 3.81
C GLY A 133 -3.09 -10.95 5.32
N ILE A 134 -3.07 -9.87 6.11
CA ILE A 134 -3.10 -9.96 7.59
C ILE A 134 -4.39 -10.64 8.06
N GLY A 135 -5.54 -10.22 7.53
CA GLY A 135 -6.83 -10.81 7.87
C GLY A 135 -6.89 -12.30 7.52
N LEU A 136 -6.42 -12.70 6.34
CA LEU A 136 -6.35 -14.11 5.93
C LEU A 136 -5.33 -14.91 6.73
N ALA A 137 -4.15 -14.36 7.00
CA ALA A 137 -3.12 -15.02 7.81
C ALA A 137 -3.60 -15.28 9.24
N LEU A 138 -4.32 -14.31 9.86
CA LEU A 138 -4.93 -14.48 11.17
C LEU A 138 -5.96 -15.63 11.17
N VAL A 139 -6.83 -15.67 10.16
CA VAL A 139 -7.84 -16.73 10.01
C VAL A 139 -7.17 -18.08 9.74
N ALA A 140 -6.14 -18.11 8.90
CA ALA A 140 -5.36 -19.30 8.56
C ALA A 140 -4.65 -19.88 9.79
N ALA A 141 -4.00 -19.04 10.59
CA ALA A 141 -3.30 -19.45 11.81
C ALA A 141 -4.26 -20.14 12.82
N LEU A 142 -5.49 -19.65 12.93
CA LEU A 142 -6.47 -20.20 13.88
C LEU A 142 -7.24 -21.42 13.35
N LYS A 143 -7.36 -21.55 12.03
CA LYS A 143 -8.07 -22.68 11.38
C LYS A 143 -7.13 -23.76 10.85
N GLY A 144 -5.82 -23.58 10.96
CA GLY A 144 -4.81 -24.57 10.56
C GLY A 144 -4.60 -24.65 9.04
N TYR A 145 -4.65 -23.52 8.34
CA TYR A 145 -4.29 -23.43 6.92
C TYR A 145 -2.86 -22.91 6.77
N ARG A 146 -2.13 -23.43 5.77
CA ARG A 146 -0.89 -22.79 5.32
C ARG A 146 -1.26 -21.50 4.57
N CYS A 147 -0.53 -20.41 4.79
CA CYS A 147 -0.85 -19.12 4.19
C CYS A 147 0.36 -18.54 3.45
N ILE A 148 0.16 -18.16 2.18
CA ILE A 148 1.16 -17.51 1.33
C ILE A 148 0.61 -16.17 0.83
N ILE A 149 1.27 -15.08 1.18
CA ILE A 149 0.86 -13.73 0.79
C ILE A 149 1.81 -13.20 -0.28
N VAL A 150 1.23 -12.81 -1.42
CA VAL A 150 1.97 -12.21 -2.53
C VAL A 150 1.76 -10.71 -2.53
N LEU A 151 2.81 -9.94 -2.23
CA LEU A 151 2.70 -8.50 -1.96
C LEU A 151 3.81 -7.69 -2.65
N PRO A 152 3.49 -6.50 -3.21
CA PRO A 152 4.49 -5.64 -3.83
C PRO A 152 5.56 -5.13 -2.86
N GLU A 153 6.74 -4.78 -3.38
CA GLU A 153 7.87 -4.28 -2.58
C GLU A 153 7.59 -2.95 -1.85
N LYS A 154 6.73 -2.08 -2.40
CA LYS A 154 6.38 -0.79 -1.77
C LYS A 154 5.62 -0.91 -0.43
N ILE A 155 5.05 -2.08 -0.16
CA ILE A 155 4.25 -2.32 1.05
C ILE A 155 5.16 -2.27 2.29
N SER A 156 4.68 -1.57 3.32
CA SER A 156 5.43 -1.29 4.54
C SER A 156 6.04 -2.53 5.22
N LEU A 157 7.16 -2.33 5.91
CA LEU A 157 7.87 -3.40 6.62
C LEU A 157 7.04 -3.93 7.79
N GLU A 158 6.30 -3.05 8.46
CA GLU A 158 5.43 -3.40 9.59
C GLU A 158 4.40 -4.46 9.20
N LYS A 159 3.82 -4.37 8.00
CA LYS A 159 2.90 -5.39 7.48
C LYS A 159 3.59 -6.73 7.28
N VAL A 160 4.82 -6.74 6.81
CA VAL A 160 5.60 -7.96 6.63
C VAL A 160 5.96 -8.61 7.95
N ASP A 161 6.32 -7.82 8.96
CA ASP A 161 6.63 -8.34 10.29
C ASP A 161 5.39 -8.97 10.94
N ILE A 162 4.22 -8.34 10.80
CA ILE A 162 2.94 -8.91 11.27
C ILE A 162 2.62 -10.23 10.54
N LEU A 163 2.76 -10.26 9.21
CA LEU A 163 2.50 -11.46 8.42
C LEU A 163 3.41 -12.62 8.83
N LYS A 164 4.72 -12.36 9.00
CA LYS A 164 5.68 -13.37 9.50
C LYS A 164 5.31 -13.86 10.90
N ALA A 165 4.93 -12.95 11.80
CA ALA A 165 4.51 -13.30 13.15
C ALA A 165 3.24 -14.17 13.19
N LEU A 166 2.34 -13.99 12.21
CA LEU A 166 1.16 -14.83 12.00
C LEU A 166 1.48 -16.17 11.31
N GLY A 167 2.74 -16.43 10.95
CA GLY A 167 3.17 -17.67 10.29
C GLY A 167 2.89 -17.71 8.78
N ALA A 168 2.62 -16.56 8.15
CA ALA A 168 2.45 -16.49 6.71
C ALA A 168 3.80 -16.48 5.98
N GLU A 169 3.88 -17.23 4.89
CA GLU A 169 4.97 -17.14 3.92
C GLU A 169 4.74 -15.91 3.02
N ILE A 170 5.82 -15.22 2.67
CA ILE A 170 5.74 -13.95 1.95
C ILE A 170 6.53 -14.05 0.65
N VAL A 171 5.86 -13.71 -0.45
CA VAL A 171 6.47 -13.55 -1.78
C VAL A 171 6.38 -12.08 -2.16
N ARG A 172 7.53 -11.44 -2.33
CA ARG A 172 7.63 -10.05 -2.81
C ARG A 172 7.59 -10.01 -4.33
N THR A 173 6.97 -8.98 -4.88
CA THR A 173 6.96 -8.71 -6.33
C THR A 173 7.29 -7.26 -6.64
N PRO A 174 7.81 -6.96 -7.83
CA PRO A 174 7.93 -5.58 -8.30
C PRO A 174 6.59 -4.85 -8.32
N CYS A 175 6.62 -3.53 -8.26
CA CYS A 175 5.44 -2.69 -8.48
C CYS A 175 5.13 -2.60 -9.98
N ALA A 176 4.53 -3.66 -10.54
CA ALA A 176 4.16 -3.76 -11.94
C ALA A 176 2.66 -3.54 -12.17
N ARG A 177 2.27 -3.32 -13.43
CA ARG A 177 0.87 -3.32 -13.86
C ARG A 177 0.20 -4.64 -13.49
N PHE A 178 -1.09 -4.62 -13.21
CA PHE A 178 -1.79 -5.82 -12.73
C PHE A 178 -1.71 -7.03 -13.67
N ASP A 179 -1.61 -6.81 -14.98
CA ASP A 179 -1.58 -7.83 -16.04
C ASP A 179 -0.16 -8.31 -16.40
N ALA A 180 0.87 -7.65 -15.88
CA ALA A 180 2.25 -8.01 -16.13
C ALA A 180 2.62 -9.36 -15.49
N PRO A 181 3.43 -10.23 -16.14
CA PRO A 181 3.84 -11.54 -15.63
C PRO A 181 4.42 -11.55 -14.20
N GLU A 182 5.10 -10.47 -13.83
CA GLU A 182 5.76 -10.24 -12.55
C GLU A 182 4.84 -9.57 -11.51
N SER A 183 3.60 -9.24 -11.86
CA SER A 183 2.62 -8.68 -10.94
C SER A 183 2.30 -9.65 -9.81
N ASN A 184 1.96 -9.12 -8.64
CA ASN A 184 1.51 -9.93 -7.51
C ASN A 184 0.34 -10.86 -7.86
N ILE A 185 -0.55 -10.45 -8.78
CA ILE A 185 -1.67 -11.29 -9.21
C ILE A 185 -1.18 -12.45 -10.10
N ARG A 186 -0.39 -12.20 -11.15
CA ARG A 186 0.19 -13.29 -11.99
C ARG A 186 1.00 -14.27 -11.16
N ILE A 187 1.83 -13.76 -10.25
CA ILE A 187 2.68 -14.59 -9.39
C ILE A 187 1.82 -15.45 -8.45
N ALA A 188 0.75 -14.91 -7.85
CA ALA A 188 -0.17 -15.72 -7.05
C ALA A 188 -0.78 -16.88 -7.86
N TRP A 189 -1.22 -16.62 -9.10
CA TRP A 189 -1.79 -17.66 -9.96
C TRP A 189 -0.76 -18.70 -10.43
N LYS A 190 0.48 -18.27 -10.68
CA LYS A 190 1.59 -19.19 -10.92
C LYS A 190 1.81 -20.12 -9.71
N LEU A 191 1.90 -19.56 -8.51
CA LEU A 191 2.07 -20.34 -7.27
C LEU A 191 0.91 -21.32 -7.06
N LYS A 192 -0.33 -20.89 -7.34
CA LYS A 192 -1.51 -21.78 -7.27
C LYS A 192 -1.39 -22.98 -8.23
N SER A 193 -0.79 -22.80 -9.40
CA SER A 193 -0.60 -23.90 -10.36
C SER A 193 0.51 -24.88 -9.96
N GLU A 194 1.46 -24.43 -9.13
CA GLU A 194 2.63 -25.19 -8.71
C GLU A 194 2.43 -25.88 -7.36
N ILE A 195 1.56 -25.35 -6.49
CA ILE A 195 1.33 -25.85 -5.14
C ILE A 195 0.05 -26.69 -5.11
N PRO A 196 0.12 -28.00 -4.83
CA PRO A 196 -1.07 -28.85 -4.67
C PRO A 196 -1.96 -28.36 -3.53
N ASN A 197 -3.27 -28.60 -3.64
CA ASN A 197 -4.26 -28.26 -2.62
C ASN A 197 -4.21 -26.78 -2.20
N SER A 198 -3.90 -25.90 -3.16
CA SER A 198 -3.80 -24.47 -2.94
C SER A 198 -4.93 -23.70 -3.63
N HIS A 199 -5.34 -22.61 -2.97
CA HIS A 199 -6.50 -21.83 -3.37
C HIS A 199 -6.20 -20.35 -3.30
N ILE A 200 -6.62 -19.63 -4.33
CA ILE A 200 -6.71 -18.16 -4.28
C ILE A 200 -8.16 -17.81 -4.02
N LEU A 201 -8.42 -17.14 -2.89
CA LEU A 201 -9.78 -16.74 -2.54
C LEU A 201 -10.23 -15.53 -3.38
N ASP A 202 -9.30 -14.70 -3.82
CA ASP A 202 -9.47 -13.65 -4.82
C ASP A 202 -10.42 -12.53 -4.39
N GLN A 203 -9.94 -11.65 -3.53
CA GLN A 203 -10.68 -10.48 -3.07
C GLN A 203 -11.23 -9.56 -4.18
N TYR A 204 -10.70 -9.62 -5.41
CA TYR A 204 -11.14 -8.77 -6.52
C TYR A 204 -12.37 -9.32 -7.23
N ARG A 205 -12.64 -10.63 -7.09
CA ARG A 205 -13.75 -11.34 -7.75
C ARG A 205 -14.74 -11.98 -6.80
N ASN A 206 -14.31 -12.32 -5.58
CA ASN A 206 -15.08 -13.12 -4.66
C ASN A 206 -16.25 -12.32 -4.07
N PRO A 207 -17.51 -12.77 -4.24
CA PRO A 207 -18.69 -12.07 -3.71
C PRO A 207 -18.68 -11.96 -2.19
N SER A 208 -17.97 -12.85 -1.49
CA SER A 208 -17.77 -12.81 -0.04
C SER A 208 -17.19 -11.48 0.45
N ASN A 209 -16.40 -10.78 -0.37
CA ASN A 209 -15.85 -9.47 -0.04
C ASN A 209 -16.96 -8.41 0.11
N PRO A 210 -17.70 -8.01 -0.94
CA PRO A 210 -18.80 -7.06 -0.78
C PRO A 210 -19.92 -7.59 0.13
N LEU A 211 -20.16 -8.91 0.17
CA LEU A 211 -21.19 -9.48 1.05
C LEU A 211 -20.84 -9.39 2.54
N ALA A 212 -19.56 -9.40 2.92
CA ALA A 212 -19.17 -9.14 4.30
C ALA A 212 -19.66 -7.76 4.74
N HIS A 213 -19.48 -6.75 3.88
CA HIS A 213 -19.89 -5.39 4.17
C HIS A 213 -21.39 -5.16 4.04
N TYR A 214 -22.04 -5.77 3.05
CA TYR A 214 -23.49 -5.72 2.88
C TYR A 214 -24.24 -6.36 4.05
N ASN A 215 -23.78 -7.52 4.55
CA ASN A 215 -24.45 -8.24 5.63
C ASN A 215 -24.10 -7.72 7.03
N THR A 216 -22.92 -7.11 7.22
CA THR A 216 -22.44 -6.71 8.55
C THR A 216 -22.19 -5.22 8.65
N THR A 217 -21.15 -4.69 7.99
CA THR A 217 -20.74 -3.29 8.12
C THR A 217 -21.89 -2.31 7.88
N ALA A 218 -22.71 -2.56 6.86
CA ALA A 218 -23.85 -1.71 6.51
C ALA A 218 -25.00 -1.80 7.52
N GLU A 219 -25.31 -3.01 7.98
CA GLU A 219 -26.33 -3.23 9.02
C GLU A 219 -25.89 -2.60 10.35
N GLU A 220 -24.62 -2.72 10.72
CA GLU A 220 -24.06 -2.05 11.90
C GLU A 220 -24.17 -0.52 11.79
N ILE A 221 -23.90 0.06 10.62
CA ILE A 221 -24.06 1.51 10.39
C ILE A 221 -25.54 1.91 10.52
N LEU A 222 -26.45 1.15 9.93
CA LEU A 222 -27.89 1.41 10.03
C LEU A 222 -28.38 1.33 11.47
N GLU A 223 -27.96 0.30 12.23
CA GLU A 223 -28.30 0.12 13.64
C GLU A 223 -27.75 1.27 14.50
N GLN A 224 -26.45 1.54 14.39
CA GLN A 224 -25.76 2.58 15.18
C GLN A 224 -26.25 4.00 14.87
N CYS A 225 -26.80 4.23 13.68
CA CYS A 225 -27.39 5.51 13.29
C CYS A 225 -28.92 5.52 13.35
N GLU A 226 -29.56 4.51 13.95
CA GLU A 226 -31.02 4.41 14.08
C GLU A 226 -31.75 4.60 12.74
N GLY A 227 -31.18 4.06 11.66
CA GLY A 227 -31.69 4.19 10.29
C GLY A 227 -31.51 5.57 9.64
N LYS A 228 -30.95 6.56 10.34
CA LYS A 228 -30.80 7.94 9.88
C LYS A 228 -29.38 8.22 9.42
N VAL A 229 -29.07 7.93 8.16
CA VAL A 229 -27.76 8.23 7.55
C VAL A 229 -27.99 9.00 6.25
N HIS A 230 -27.31 10.13 6.09
CA HIS A 230 -27.53 11.03 4.95
C HIS A 230 -26.37 11.01 3.95
N MET A 231 -25.17 10.66 4.43
CA MET A 231 -23.99 10.51 3.59
C MET A 231 -23.07 9.44 4.19
N VAL A 232 -22.46 8.63 3.33
CA VAL A 232 -21.35 7.75 3.70
C VAL A 232 -20.18 7.97 2.76
N VAL A 233 -18.98 8.15 3.32
CA VAL A 233 -17.74 8.42 2.60
C VAL A 233 -16.78 7.24 2.75
N ILE A 234 -16.37 6.64 1.63
CA ILE A 234 -15.62 5.37 1.60
C ILE A 234 -14.48 5.44 0.58
N GLY A 235 -13.25 5.16 1.02
CA GLY A 235 -12.11 4.93 0.13
C GLY A 235 -12.22 3.61 -0.65
N SER A 236 -11.98 3.65 -1.95
CA SER A 236 -12.12 2.48 -2.82
C SER A 236 -10.76 1.85 -3.16
N GLY A 237 -10.49 0.68 -2.58
CA GLY A 237 -9.47 -0.26 -3.06
C GLY A 237 -10.12 -1.28 -4.01
N THR A 238 -10.31 -2.52 -3.53
CA THR A 238 -11.08 -3.55 -4.27
C THR A 238 -12.50 -3.12 -4.63
N GLY A 239 -13.05 -2.11 -3.94
CA GLY A 239 -14.42 -1.65 -4.12
C GLY A 239 -15.47 -2.47 -3.35
N GLY A 240 -15.08 -3.53 -2.65
CA GLY A 240 -16.01 -4.37 -1.90
C GLY A 240 -16.71 -3.64 -0.75
N THR A 241 -15.99 -2.81 0.01
CA THR A 241 -16.57 -2.03 1.11
C THR A 241 -17.61 -1.03 0.60
N ILE A 242 -17.25 -0.21 -0.39
CA ILE A 242 -18.19 0.77 -0.95
C ILE A 242 -19.39 0.08 -1.62
N THR A 243 -19.16 -0.99 -2.38
CA THR A 243 -20.24 -1.75 -3.03
C THR A 243 -21.19 -2.37 -2.01
N GLY A 244 -20.66 -3.10 -1.03
CA GLY A 244 -21.48 -3.79 -0.04
C GLY A 244 -22.30 -2.83 0.82
N VAL A 245 -21.66 -1.77 1.31
CA VAL A 245 -22.35 -0.74 2.10
C VAL A 245 -23.39 0.00 1.26
N ALA A 246 -23.01 0.47 0.07
CA ALA A 246 -23.92 1.22 -0.79
C ALA A 246 -25.14 0.40 -1.21
N ARG A 247 -24.97 -0.87 -1.62
CA ARG A 247 -26.10 -1.73 -2.01
C ARG A 247 -27.13 -1.86 -0.89
N LYS A 248 -26.69 -2.11 0.35
CA LYS A 248 -27.60 -2.21 1.50
C LYS A 248 -28.26 -0.86 1.80
N LEU A 249 -27.50 0.23 1.78
CA LEU A 249 -28.05 1.56 2.04
C LEU A 249 -29.04 1.99 0.95
N LYS A 250 -28.81 1.67 -0.33
CA LYS A 250 -29.78 1.94 -1.40
C LYS A 250 -31.09 1.15 -1.24
N GLU A 251 -31.05 0.00 -0.57
CA GLU A 251 -32.27 -0.77 -0.23
C GLU A 251 -33.02 -0.22 0.99
N LYS A 252 -32.29 0.22 2.03
CA LYS A 252 -32.86 0.54 3.36
C LYS A 252 -32.97 2.04 3.66
N CYS A 253 -32.11 2.84 3.07
CA CYS A 253 -31.98 4.29 3.24
C CYS A 253 -31.62 4.94 1.89
N PRO A 254 -32.53 4.89 0.90
CA PRO A 254 -32.22 5.25 -0.50
C PRO A 254 -31.76 6.70 -0.69
N GLU A 255 -32.18 7.59 0.22
CA GLU A 255 -31.78 9.01 0.24
C GLU A 255 -30.33 9.24 0.68
N CYS A 256 -29.67 8.22 1.23
CA CYS A 256 -28.27 8.34 1.64
C CYS A 256 -27.35 8.50 0.42
N LYS A 257 -26.54 9.56 0.44
CA LYS A 257 -25.49 9.80 -0.56
C LYS A 257 -24.27 8.93 -0.31
N ILE A 258 -23.80 8.24 -1.33
CA ILE A 258 -22.61 7.40 -1.31
C ILE A 258 -21.47 8.12 -2.02
N ILE A 259 -20.45 8.49 -1.25
CA ILE A 259 -19.28 9.22 -1.73
C ILE A 259 -18.08 8.27 -1.82
N GLY A 260 -17.57 8.07 -3.03
CA GLY A 260 -16.37 7.30 -3.30
C GLY A 260 -15.11 8.17 -3.27
N VAL A 261 -14.07 7.69 -2.60
CA VAL A 261 -12.75 8.34 -2.57
C VAL A 261 -11.74 7.48 -3.32
N ASP A 262 -11.07 8.09 -4.29
CA ASP A 262 -10.11 7.43 -5.17
C ASP A 262 -8.81 8.25 -5.27
N PRO A 263 -7.62 7.68 -5.02
CA PRO A 263 -6.40 8.45 -5.05
C PRO A 263 -6.00 8.88 -6.46
N ASP A 264 -5.36 10.05 -6.59
CA ASP A 264 -4.70 10.46 -7.83
C ASP A 264 -3.74 9.37 -8.30
N GLY A 265 -3.81 9.01 -9.59
CA GLY A 265 -3.05 7.90 -10.18
C GLY A 265 -3.88 6.62 -10.35
N SER A 266 -5.04 6.51 -9.68
CA SER A 266 -6.01 5.44 -9.94
C SER A 266 -7.04 5.80 -11.01
N ILE A 267 -7.57 4.76 -11.67
CA ILE A 267 -8.62 4.85 -12.70
C ILE A 267 -10.02 4.47 -12.21
N VAL A 268 -10.23 4.31 -10.90
CA VAL A 268 -11.46 3.74 -10.34
C VAL A 268 -12.63 4.75 -10.39
N ALA A 269 -12.35 6.03 -10.16
CA ALA A 269 -13.37 7.07 -10.10
C ALA A 269 -14.11 7.31 -11.43
N LEU A 270 -15.33 7.85 -11.32
CA LEU A 270 -16.14 8.33 -12.43
C LEU A 270 -16.54 9.81 -12.21
N PRO A 271 -16.69 10.61 -13.28
CA PRO A 271 -16.44 10.26 -14.68
C PRO A 271 -14.94 10.11 -15.00
N SER A 272 -14.60 9.36 -16.04
CA SER A 272 -13.23 8.92 -16.34
C SER A 272 -12.22 10.06 -16.55
N GLU A 273 -12.70 11.25 -16.92
CA GLU A 273 -11.90 12.46 -17.11
C GLU A 273 -11.18 12.88 -15.81
N MET A 274 -11.75 12.57 -14.64
CA MET A 274 -11.13 12.84 -13.33
C MET A 274 -9.85 12.03 -13.09
N ASN A 275 -9.63 10.95 -13.85
CA ASN A 275 -8.49 10.06 -13.65
C ASN A 275 -7.24 10.51 -14.43
N LYS A 276 -7.33 11.60 -15.20
CA LYS A 276 -6.18 12.20 -15.87
C LYS A 276 -5.29 12.86 -14.82
N THR A 277 -4.08 12.35 -14.67
CA THR A 277 -3.11 12.90 -13.72
C THR A 277 -1.67 12.77 -14.24
N ASN A 278 -0.79 13.63 -13.74
CA ASN A 278 0.65 13.51 -13.90
C ASN A 278 1.30 12.73 -12.73
N THR A 279 0.51 12.34 -11.73
CA THR A 279 0.98 11.55 -10.58
C THR A 279 1.32 10.14 -11.03
N THR A 280 2.58 9.75 -10.86
CA THR A 280 3.09 8.42 -11.23
C THR A 280 3.25 7.48 -10.03
N THR A 281 3.29 8.03 -8.81
CA THR A 281 3.49 7.28 -7.56
C THR A 281 2.42 7.62 -6.54
N ILE A 282 1.98 6.60 -5.80
CA ILE A 282 0.97 6.73 -4.73
C ILE A 282 1.56 6.09 -3.47
N GLU A 283 1.79 6.93 -2.46
CA GLU A 283 2.30 6.51 -1.15
C GLU A 283 1.19 6.02 -0.21
N VAL A 284 -0.03 6.56 -0.35
CA VAL A 284 -1.18 6.03 0.40
C VAL A 284 -1.44 4.58 0.00
N GLU A 285 -1.48 3.71 1.00
CA GLU A 285 -1.70 2.28 0.79
C GLU A 285 -3.16 1.88 1.01
N GLY A 286 -3.65 0.95 0.18
CA GLY A 286 -4.92 0.24 0.40
C GLY A 286 -6.13 0.77 -0.37
N ILE A 287 -5.99 1.87 -1.11
CA ILE A 287 -6.98 2.43 -2.03
C ILE A 287 -6.37 2.68 -3.41
N GLY A 288 -7.20 2.72 -4.45
CA GLY A 288 -6.81 2.89 -5.84
C GLY A 288 -6.29 1.63 -6.53
N HIS A 289 -6.62 1.51 -7.83
CA HIS A 289 -6.11 0.50 -8.76
C HIS A 289 -5.92 1.06 -10.18
N ASP A 290 -5.08 0.36 -10.96
CA ASP A 290 -4.87 0.50 -12.40
C ASP A 290 -5.84 -0.36 -13.25
N PHE A 291 -6.81 -1.00 -12.59
CA PHE A 291 -7.93 -1.74 -13.19
C PHE A 291 -9.21 -1.55 -12.36
N ILE A 292 -10.36 -1.96 -12.91
CA ILE A 292 -11.65 -1.96 -12.21
C ILE A 292 -11.94 -3.37 -11.67
N PRO A 293 -11.91 -3.62 -10.35
CA PRO A 293 -12.18 -4.95 -9.81
C PRO A 293 -13.60 -5.44 -10.11
N THR A 294 -13.77 -6.75 -10.30
CA THR A 294 -15.07 -7.39 -10.60
C THR A 294 -16.12 -7.11 -9.49
N VAL A 295 -15.69 -7.04 -8.23
CA VAL A 295 -16.58 -6.80 -7.08
C VAL A 295 -17.02 -5.34 -6.94
N LEU A 296 -16.41 -4.39 -7.66
CA LEU A 296 -16.76 -2.98 -7.59
C LEU A 296 -17.97 -2.68 -8.46
N ASP A 297 -19.08 -2.32 -7.83
CA ASP A 297 -20.25 -1.75 -8.49
C ASP A 297 -20.20 -0.22 -8.42
N ARG A 298 -19.80 0.43 -9.52
CA ARG A 298 -19.73 1.90 -9.58
C ARG A 298 -21.10 2.55 -9.71
N SER A 299 -22.16 1.81 -10.07
CA SER A 299 -23.50 2.37 -10.30
C SER A 299 -24.21 2.80 -9.01
N VAL A 300 -23.76 2.27 -7.85
CA VAL A 300 -24.30 2.61 -6.54
C VAL A 300 -23.56 3.77 -5.86
N VAL A 301 -22.54 4.34 -6.51
CA VAL A 301 -21.77 5.49 -6.01
C VAL A 301 -22.33 6.76 -6.63
N ASP A 302 -22.82 7.67 -5.79
CA ASP A 302 -23.47 8.90 -6.27
C ASP A 302 -22.45 9.94 -6.74
N GLN A 303 -21.28 10.01 -6.08
CA GLN A 303 -20.23 10.95 -6.45
C GLN A 303 -18.84 10.44 -6.07
N TRP A 304 -17.86 10.71 -6.92
CA TRP A 304 -16.45 10.42 -6.67
C TRP A 304 -15.66 11.69 -6.36
N TYR A 305 -14.64 11.56 -5.52
CA TYR A 305 -13.64 12.59 -5.27
C TYR A 305 -12.24 12.01 -5.39
N LYS A 306 -11.34 12.80 -5.99
CA LYS A 306 -9.92 12.50 -5.98
C LYS A 306 -9.27 12.95 -4.66
N SER A 307 -8.30 12.16 -4.20
CA SER A 307 -7.45 12.49 -3.05
C SER A 307 -5.97 12.38 -3.40
N ASN A 308 -5.14 13.25 -2.85
CA ASN A 308 -3.69 13.18 -2.98
C ASN A 308 -3.04 12.70 -1.66
N ASP A 309 -1.78 12.27 -1.72
CA ASP A 309 -1.04 11.75 -0.58
C ASP A 309 -0.86 12.79 0.54
N ARG A 310 -0.52 14.04 0.19
CA ARG A 310 -0.27 15.11 1.16
C ARG A 310 -1.48 15.35 2.06
N ASP A 311 -2.65 15.61 1.47
CA ASP A 311 -3.87 15.88 2.22
C ASP A 311 -4.32 14.66 3.03
N SER A 312 -4.08 13.46 2.50
CA SER A 312 -4.39 12.20 3.18
C SER A 312 -3.58 12.06 4.45
N PHE A 313 -2.26 12.22 4.38
CA PHE A 313 -1.40 12.07 5.55
C PHE A 313 -1.56 13.20 6.56
N LEU A 314 -1.70 14.45 6.12
CA LEU A 314 -1.98 15.56 7.03
C LEU A 314 -3.30 15.36 7.76
N MET A 315 -4.36 14.94 7.07
CA MET A 315 -5.64 14.65 7.71
C MET A 315 -5.55 13.45 8.66
N SER A 316 -4.80 12.39 8.31
CA SER A 316 -4.58 11.26 9.21
C SER A 316 -3.87 11.68 10.50
N ARG A 317 -2.89 12.57 10.42
CA ARG A 317 -2.22 13.11 11.62
C ARG A 317 -3.13 14.02 12.44
N ARG A 318 -4.06 14.74 11.81
CA ARG A 318 -5.12 15.48 12.51
C ARG A 318 -6.10 14.54 13.22
N LEU A 319 -6.54 13.45 12.59
CA LEU A 319 -7.39 12.44 13.23
C LEU A 319 -6.73 11.90 14.51
N ILE A 320 -5.44 11.62 14.46
CA ILE A 320 -4.66 11.19 15.61
C ILE A 320 -4.58 12.29 16.68
N ARG A 321 -4.14 13.50 16.30
CA ARG A 321 -3.83 14.59 17.25
C ARG A 321 -5.07 15.24 17.85
N GLU A 322 -6.11 15.44 17.06
CA GLU A 322 -7.28 16.22 17.43
C GLU A 322 -8.39 15.34 18.01
N GLU A 323 -8.59 14.14 17.46
CA GLU A 323 -9.68 13.23 17.84
C GLU A 323 -9.21 11.99 18.60
N GLY A 324 -7.90 11.73 18.70
CA GLY A 324 -7.36 10.55 19.37
C GLY A 324 -7.56 9.23 18.59
N LEU A 325 -7.84 9.31 17.29
CA LEU A 325 -8.14 8.15 16.44
C LEU A 325 -6.86 7.65 15.76
N LEU A 326 -6.31 6.52 16.23
CA LEU A 326 -5.05 5.93 15.76
C LEU A 326 -5.20 5.17 14.43
N CYS A 327 -5.61 5.89 13.38
CA CYS A 327 -5.91 5.34 12.06
C CYS A 327 -4.81 5.53 11.02
N GLY A 328 -4.88 4.78 9.91
CA GLY A 328 -3.95 4.83 8.79
C GLY A 328 -4.24 5.86 7.70
N GLY A 329 -3.35 5.97 6.71
CA GLY A 329 -3.39 7.03 5.68
C GLY A 329 -4.68 7.08 4.85
N SER A 330 -5.26 5.93 4.49
CA SER A 330 -6.53 5.87 3.74
C SER A 330 -7.73 6.42 4.54
N SER A 331 -7.65 6.39 5.87
CA SER A 331 -8.62 7.04 6.76
C SER A 331 -8.55 8.55 6.63
N GLY A 332 -7.33 9.09 6.50
CA GLY A 332 -7.10 10.49 6.20
C GLY A 332 -7.61 10.90 4.81
N SER A 333 -7.45 10.05 3.79
CA SER A 333 -8.05 10.28 2.45
C SER A 333 -9.58 10.37 2.53
N ALA A 334 -10.22 9.43 3.23
CA ALA A 334 -11.67 9.43 3.39
C ALA A 334 -12.16 10.68 4.15
N MET A 335 -11.50 11.04 5.24
CA MET A 335 -11.86 12.21 6.05
C MET A 335 -11.61 13.54 5.33
N SER A 336 -10.52 13.66 4.54
CA SER A 336 -10.23 14.88 3.78
C SER A 336 -11.25 15.15 2.68
N VAL A 337 -11.86 14.10 2.12
CA VAL A 337 -13.04 14.24 1.25
C VAL A 337 -14.29 14.52 2.06
N ALA A 338 -14.51 13.83 3.18
CA ALA A 338 -15.73 13.98 3.98
C ALA A 338 -15.96 15.42 4.43
N VAL A 339 -14.92 16.13 4.88
CA VAL A 339 -15.03 17.53 5.29
C VAL A 339 -15.33 18.51 4.14
N ARG A 340 -15.13 18.08 2.88
CA ARG A 340 -15.49 18.84 1.68
C ARG A 340 -16.89 18.47 1.19
N ALA A 341 -17.19 17.17 1.11
CA ALA A 341 -18.48 16.65 0.63
C ALA A 341 -19.64 16.97 1.57
N ALA A 342 -19.39 17.00 2.89
CA ALA A 342 -20.41 17.23 3.90
C ALA A 342 -20.78 18.72 4.12
N GLN A 343 -20.17 19.66 3.39
CA GLN A 343 -20.41 21.10 3.54
C GLN A 343 -21.89 21.47 3.30
N ASP A 344 -22.55 20.77 2.38
CA ASP A 344 -23.96 21.02 2.03
C ASP A 344 -24.96 20.34 2.97
N LEU A 345 -24.49 19.53 3.93
CA LEU A 345 -25.35 18.88 4.91
C LEU A 345 -25.75 19.86 6.01
N LYS A 346 -27.00 19.76 6.42
CA LYS A 346 -27.65 20.62 7.42
C LYS A 346 -27.52 20.03 8.82
N GLU A 347 -27.81 20.87 9.81
CA GLU A 347 -27.96 20.44 11.19
C GLU A 347 -28.99 19.31 11.31
N GLY A 348 -28.72 18.32 12.16
CA GLY A 348 -29.52 17.10 12.29
C GLY A 348 -29.27 16.02 11.24
N GLN A 349 -28.49 16.30 10.18
CA GLN A 349 -28.05 15.29 9.22
C GLN A 349 -26.75 14.60 9.70
N ARG A 350 -26.52 13.36 9.21
CA ARG A 350 -25.40 12.50 9.61
C ARG A 350 -24.55 12.09 8.42
N CYS A 351 -23.24 12.34 8.50
CA CYS A 351 -22.22 11.87 7.58
C CYS A 351 -21.33 10.83 8.27
N VAL A 352 -21.25 9.63 7.71
CA VAL A 352 -20.41 8.53 8.24
C VAL A 352 -19.17 8.37 7.36
N VAL A 353 -17.99 8.27 7.97
CA VAL A 353 -16.71 8.06 7.29
C VAL A 353 -16.12 6.73 7.74
N ILE A 354 -15.73 5.87 6.79
CA ILE A 354 -15.07 4.60 7.12
C ILE A 354 -13.58 4.85 7.35
N LEU A 355 -13.06 4.47 8.52
CA LEU A 355 -11.62 4.54 8.84
C LEU A 355 -11.01 3.13 8.76
N PRO A 356 -10.35 2.74 7.66
CA PRO A 356 -10.16 1.34 7.32
C PRO A 356 -9.17 0.56 8.18
N ASP A 357 -8.08 1.17 8.65
CA ASP A 357 -7.00 0.46 9.31
C ASP A 357 -6.23 1.32 10.31
N SER A 358 -5.37 0.66 11.10
CA SER A 358 -4.66 1.28 12.23
C SER A 358 -3.32 1.90 11.84
N VAL A 359 -2.85 2.81 12.68
CA VAL A 359 -1.54 3.46 12.57
C VAL A 359 -0.35 2.48 12.56
N ARG A 360 -0.52 1.28 13.14
CA ARG A 360 0.51 0.22 13.27
C ARG A 360 1.20 -0.11 11.94
N ASN A 361 0.47 -0.03 10.84
CA ASN A 361 1.00 -0.35 9.51
C ASN A 361 1.98 0.71 8.96
N TYR A 362 2.11 1.87 9.63
CA TYR A 362 2.70 3.07 9.06
C TYR A 362 3.66 3.80 10.01
N MET A 363 4.16 3.10 11.04
CA MET A 363 4.99 3.68 12.10
C MET A 363 6.26 4.35 11.56
N SER A 364 6.89 3.75 10.56
CA SER A 364 8.06 4.27 9.84
C SER A 364 7.72 5.17 8.63
N LYS A 365 6.42 5.41 8.35
CA LYS A 365 5.92 6.22 7.23
C LYS A 365 5.32 7.53 7.72
N PHE A 366 4.05 7.83 7.39
CA PHE A 366 3.44 9.14 7.64
C PHE A 366 3.40 9.57 9.11
N VAL A 367 3.55 8.63 10.04
CA VAL A 367 3.65 8.89 11.48
C VAL A 367 4.97 9.58 11.81
N ASN A 368 6.03 9.23 11.09
CA ASN A 368 7.37 9.75 11.24
C ASN A 368 7.51 11.11 10.51
N ASP A 369 7.86 12.15 11.27
CA ASP A 369 8.06 13.51 10.74
C ASP A 369 9.13 13.56 9.65
N ASN A 370 10.22 12.82 9.81
CA ASN A 370 11.32 12.81 8.85
C ASN A 370 10.90 12.19 7.53
N TRP A 371 10.10 11.12 7.58
CA TRP A 371 9.52 10.53 6.37
C TRP A 371 8.57 11.52 5.67
N MET A 372 7.76 12.25 6.44
CA MET A 372 6.87 13.28 5.90
C MET A 372 7.63 14.44 5.26
N ILE A 373 8.75 14.89 5.85
CA ILE A 373 9.61 15.95 5.30
C ILE A 373 10.35 15.45 4.06
N LYS A 374 10.95 14.25 4.11
CA LYS A 374 11.65 13.61 2.99
C LYS A 374 10.77 13.51 1.74
N ASN A 375 9.50 13.15 1.93
CA ASN A 375 8.52 13.04 0.84
C ASN A 375 7.81 14.37 0.51
N GLY A 376 8.20 15.49 1.13
CA GLY A 376 7.66 16.82 0.85
C GLY A 376 6.23 17.07 1.32
N PHE A 377 5.69 16.22 2.21
CA PHE A 377 4.34 16.36 2.75
C PHE A 377 4.27 17.30 3.94
N LEU A 378 5.37 17.44 4.68
CA LEU A 378 5.53 18.37 5.80
C LEU A 378 6.68 19.34 5.53
N ASN A 379 6.50 20.60 5.90
CA ASN A 379 7.59 21.57 5.87
C ASN A 379 8.47 21.36 7.10
N ASP A 380 9.79 21.44 6.91
CA ASP A 380 10.70 21.43 8.05
C ASP A 380 10.51 22.69 8.90
N ALA A 381 9.94 22.48 10.08
CA ALA A 381 9.63 23.50 11.08
C ALA A 381 10.63 23.50 12.25
N GLN A 382 11.90 23.10 12.05
CA GLN A 382 12.93 23.37 13.06
C GLN A 382 12.99 24.88 13.34
N GLU A 383 12.62 25.27 14.57
CA GLU A 383 12.65 26.66 15.05
C GLU A 383 14.08 27.21 15.15
N HIS A 384 15.08 26.33 15.24
CA HIS A 384 16.50 26.66 15.17
C HIS A 384 17.21 25.82 14.11
N LYS A 385 17.16 26.32 12.89
CA LYS A 385 17.95 25.80 11.78
C LYS A 385 19.42 26.23 11.96
N PRO A 386 20.38 25.28 11.98
CA PRO A 386 21.81 25.59 12.00
C PRO A 386 22.23 26.52 10.86
N TRP A 387 23.35 27.22 11.01
CA TRP A 387 23.85 28.20 10.03
C TRP A 387 23.97 27.64 8.60
N TRP A 388 24.25 26.33 8.48
CA TRP A 388 24.45 25.63 7.21
C TRP A 388 23.15 25.16 6.56
N TRP A 389 22.02 25.18 7.26
CA TRP A 389 20.78 24.50 6.85
C TRP A 389 20.27 24.89 5.46
N ASN A 390 20.29 26.19 5.15
CA ASN A 390 19.82 26.73 3.86
C ASN A 390 20.92 26.79 2.79
N THR A 391 22.12 26.29 3.08
CA THR A 391 23.20 26.20 2.09
C THR A 391 22.83 25.16 1.04
N LYS A 392 23.18 25.39 -0.23
CA LYS A 392 22.89 24.43 -1.31
C LYS A 392 23.83 23.23 -1.27
N VAL A 393 23.32 22.06 -1.69
CA VAL A 393 24.09 20.80 -1.83
C VAL A 393 25.33 21.00 -2.69
N GLN A 394 25.27 21.85 -3.71
CA GLN A 394 26.42 22.20 -4.56
C GLN A 394 27.67 22.62 -3.76
N LYS A 395 27.53 23.23 -2.58
CA LYS A 395 28.68 23.67 -1.76
C LYS A 395 29.45 22.53 -1.08
N LEU A 396 28.94 21.31 -1.09
CA LEU A 396 29.69 20.15 -0.59
C LEU A 396 30.93 19.85 -1.43
N ASN A 397 31.00 20.33 -2.69
CA ASN A 397 32.09 20.04 -3.62
C ASN A 397 32.39 18.54 -3.71
N LEU A 398 31.34 17.74 -3.91
CA LEU A 398 31.44 16.28 -4.00
C LEU A 398 32.40 15.88 -5.12
N SER A 399 33.15 14.79 -4.89
CA SER A 399 34.00 14.19 -5.91
C SER A 399 33.18 13.48 -6.97
N ALA A 400 33.75 13.31 -8.16
CA ALA A 400 33.11 12.55 -9.23
C ALA A 400 32.74 11.13 -8.73
N PRO A 401 31.50 10.67 -8.98
CA PRO A 401 31.02 9.40 -8.44
C PRO A 401 31.70 8.24 -9.15
N LEU A 402 32.04 7.19 -8.38
CA LEU A 402 32.27 5.87 -8.94
C LEU A 402 30.93 5.30 -9.43
N ILE A 403 30.82 4.96 -10.71
CA ILE A 403 29.62 4.39 -11.32
C ILE A 403 29.93 2.97 -11.79
N LEU A 404 29.00 2.04 -11.58
CA LEU A 404 29.05 0.69 -12.13
C LEU A 404 28.08 0.57 -13.32
N LEU A 405 28.50 -0.16 -14.34
CA LEU A 405 27.62 -0.51 -15.46
C LEU A 405 26.77 -1.75 -15.10
N PRO A 406 25.58 -1.91 -15.71
CA PRO A 406 24.64 -2.98 -15.35
C PRO A 406 25.20 -4.40 -15.52
N GLU A 407 26.17 -4.58 -16.41
CA GLU A 407 26.76 -5.87 -16.81
C GLU A 407 27.91 -6.30 -15.89
N VAL A 408 28.38 -5.42 -15.00
CA VAL A 408 29.45 -5.74 -14.05
C VAL A 408 29.01 -6.89 -13.14
N SER A 409 29.84 -7.90 -12.93
CA SER A 409 29.51 -9.01 -12.03
C SER A 409 29.59 -8.60 -10.57
N CYS A 410 28.85 -9.30 -9.70
CA CYS A 410 28.88 -9.06 -8.25
C CYS A 410 30.30 -9.16 -7.68
N GLN A 411 31.09 -10.15 -8.12
CA GLN A 411 32.50 -10.28 -7.75
C GLN A 411 33.30 -9.03 -8.14
N LYS A 412 33.17 -8.60 -9.40
CA LYS A 412 33.97 -7.48 -9.91
C LYS A 412 33.57 -6.16 -9.26
N ALA A 413 32.29 -5.98 -8.95
CA ALA A 413 31.80 -4.84 -8.20
C ALA A 413 32.42 -4.77 -6.80
N ILE A 414 32.51 -5.89 -6.07
CA ILE A 414 33.17 -5.94 -4.75
C ILE A 414 34.65 -5.55 -4.87
N GLU A 415 35.37 -6.11 -5.84
CA GLU A 415 36.79 -5.78 -6.08
C GLU A 415 36.98 -4.29 -6.35
N ILE A 416 36.18 -3.69 -7.24
CA ILE A 416 36.26 -2.27 -7.60
C ILE A 416 35.96 -1.40 -6.38
N LEU A 417 34.90 -1.71 -5.63
CA LEU A 417 34.51 -0.97 -4.44
C LEU A 417 35.62 -0.99 -3.37
N GLN A 418 36.21 -2.15 -3.11
CA GLN A 418 37.33 -2.30 -2.18
C GLN A 418 38.59 -1.56 -2.65
N GLU A 419 38.99 -1.73 -3.92
CA GLU A 419 40.18 -1.09 -4.49
C GLU A 419 40.08 0.43 -4.47
N LYS A 420 38.89 0.96 -4.73
CA LYS A 420 38.64 2.40 -4.76
C LYS A 420 38.24 2.98 -3.39
N GLY A 421 38.07 2.13 -2.37
CA GLY A 421 37.72 2.55 -1.01
C GLY A 421 36.29 3.10 -0.87
N TYR A 422 35.34 2.58 -1.65
CA TYR A 422 33.92 2.94 -1.57
C TYR A 422 33.11 1.77 -1.03
N ASP A 423 32.15 2.03 -0.14
CA ASP A 423 31.23 0.99 0.36
C ASP A 423 30.05 0.72 -0.58
N GLN A 424 29.84 1.62 -1.54
CA GLN A 424 28.66 1.66 -2.41
C GLN A 424 28.91 2.39 -3.72
N ALA A 425 28.16 2.02 -4.77
CA ALA A 425 28.17 2.72 -6.05
C ALA A 425 26.79 2.67 -6.75
N PRO A 426 26.38 3.75 -7.44
CA PRO A 426 25.25 3.73 -8.34
C PRO A 426 25.50 2.86 -9.57
N VAL A 427 24.47 2.12 -9.97
CA VAL A 427 24.44 1.37 -11.23
C VAL A 427 23.69 2.21 -12.25
N VAL A 428 24.37 2.61 -13.32
CA VAL A 428 23.83 3.51 -14.34
C VAL A 428 24.00 2.85 -15.71
N ALA A 429 22.91 2.73 -16.46
CA ALA A 429 22.95 2.23 -17.83
C ALA A 429 23.66 3.23 -18.75
N GLU A 430 24.17 2.77 -19.90
CA GLU A 430 24.80 3.64 -20.91
C GLU A 430 23.89 4.78 -21.39
N SER A 431 22.56 4.60 -21.29
CA SER A 431 21.57 5.63 -21.61
C SER A 431 21.61 6.84 -20.66
N GLY A 432 22.22 6.69 -19.48
CA GLY A 432 22.19 7.62 -18.35
C GLY A 432 21.11 7.29 -17.30
N LEU A 433 20.31 6.24 -17.51
CA LEU A 433 19.28 5.82 -16.57
C LEU A 433 19.92 5.19 -15.32
N ILE A 434 19.62 5.75 -14.14
CA ILE A 434 20.02 5.18 -12.85
C ILE A 434 19.14 3.97 -12.57
N LEU A 435 19.72 2.77 -12.57
CA LEU A 435 19.00 1.52 -12.33
C LEU A 435 18.88 1.19 -10.84
N GLY A 436 19.83 1.63 -10.02
CA GLY A 436 19.88 1.25 -8.62
C GLY A 436 21.18 1.61 -7.93
N MET A 437 21.31 1.13 -6.70
CA MET A 437 22.53 1.19 -5.90
C MET A 437 23.00 -0.22 -5.54
N VAL A 438 24.31 -0.39 -5.49
CA VAL A 438 24.97 -1.60 -4.98
C VAL A 438 25.78 -1.21 -3.76
N THR A 439 25.68 -1.99 -2.69
CA THR A 439 26.51 -1.87 -1.49
C THR A 439 27.22 -3.19 -1.21
N LEU A 440 28.39 -3.14 -0.59
CA LEU A 440 29.10 -4.36 -0.18
C LEU A 440 28.22 -5.27 0.69
N SER A 441 27.47 -4.67 1.62
CA SER A 441 26.58 -5.40 2.54
C SER A 441 25.40 -6.07 1.83
N ASN A 442 24.75 -5.39 0.87
CA ASN A 442 23.60 -5.96 0.15
C ASN A 442 24.04 -7.10 -0.77
N THR A 443 25.15 -6.93 -1.48
CA THR A 443 25.74 -7.98 -2.32
C THR A 443 26.09 -9.19 -1.47
N LEU A 444 26.77 -8.98 -0.34
CA LEU A 444 27.14 -10.07 0.57
C LEU A 444 25.90 -10.79 1.11
N SER A 445 24.89 -10.05 1.60
CA SER A 445 23.66 -10.62 2.14
C SER A 445 22.89 -11.43 1.09
N SER A 446 22.83 -10.93 -0.14
CA SER A 446 22.16 -11.62 -1.26
C SER A 446 22.87 -12.90 -1.66
N VAL A 447 24.20 -12.89 -1.68
CA VAL A 447 25.01 -14.08 -1.99
C VAL A 447 24.93 -15.11 -0.87
N LEU A 448 25.06 -14.68 0.40
CA LEU A 448 25.00 -15.58 1.56
C LEU A 448 23.61 -16.22 1.73
N ALA A 449 22.55 -15.51 1.37
CA ALA A 449 21.19 -16.05 1.32
C ALA A 449 20.99 -17.07 0.17
N GLY A 450 21.96 -17.19 -0.76
CA GLY A 450 21.87 -18.05 -1.93
C GLY A 450 20.96 -17.52 -3.03
N ASN A 451 20.65 -16.21 -3.01
CA ASN A 451 19.76 -15.58 -3.99
C ASN A 451 20.48 -15.23 -5.31
N VAL A 452 21.78 -15.00 -5.26
CA VAL A 452 22.61 -14.56 -6.40
C VAL A 452 24.00 -15.21 -6.30
N GLU A 453 24.58 -15.60 -7.44
CA GLU A 453 25.97 -16.05 -7.51
C GLU A 453 26.94 -14.89 -7.80
N PHE A 454 28.18 -14.98 -7.33
CA PHE A 454 29.20 -13.94 -7.55
C PHE A 454 29.49 -13.63 -9.04
N SER A 455 29.24 -14.59 -9.93
CA SER A 455 29.38 -14.48 -11.38
C SER A 455 28.26 -13.67 -12.05
N GLU A 456 27.12 -13.50 -11.38
CA GLU A 456 25.94 -12.86 -11.93
C GLU A 456 26.05 -11.32 -11.90
N PRO A 457 25.33 -10.62 -12.80
CA PRO A 457 25.40 -9.17 -12.91
C PRO A 457 24.85 -8.46 -11.68
N VAL A 458 25.40 -7.28 -11.39
CA VAL A 458 25.01 -6.44 -10.25
C VAL A 458 23.54 -6.02 -10.26
N THR A 459 22.89 -6.02 -11.42
CA THR A 459 21.44 -5.76 -11.56
C THR A 459 20.56 -6.72 -10.78
N LYS A 460 21.06 -7.88 -10.36
CA LYS A 460 20.33 -8.81 -9.46
C LYS A 460 20.39 -8.43 -7.99
N VAL A 461 21.36 -7.61 -7.60
CA VAL A 461 21.59 -7.14 -6.22
C VAL A 461 21.43 -5.63 -6.09
N THR A 462 20.98 -4.94 -7.15
CA THR A 462 20.62 -3.53 -7.06
C THR A 462 19.33 -3.37 -6.27
N TYR A 463 19.28 -2.38 -5.38
CA TYR A 463 18.02 -1.88 -4.85
C TYR A 463 17.75 -0.48 -5.42
N ASP A 464 16.47 -0.20 -5.62
CA ASP A 464 15.95 1.04 -6.22
C ASP A 464 15.48 2.06 -5.17
N GLN A 465 15.41 1.65 -3.91
CA GLN A 465 15.04 2.49 -2.77
C GLN A 465 16.22 3.35 -2.31
N PHE A 466 16.47 4.44 -3.01
CA PHE A 466 17.44 5.45 -2.61
C PHE A 466 16.86 6.85 -2.80
N SER A 467 17.34 7.79 -1.99
CA SER A 467 16.94 9.18 -2.11
C SER A 467 17.74 9.91 -3.19
N LYS A 468 17.04 10.67 -4.02
CA LYS A 468 17.65 11.62 -4.96
C LYS A 468 17.55 13.03 -4.40
N ILE A 469 18.58 13.83 -4.62
CA ILE A 469 18.60 15.24 -4.24
C ILE A 469 19.25 16.07 -5.35
N SER A 470 18.73 17.27 -5.61
CA SER A 470 19.30 18.19 -6.60
C SER A 470 20.48 18.97 -6.03
N LEU A 471 21.41 19.41 -6.90
CA LEU A 471 22.45 20.38 -6.51
C LEU A 471 21.89 21.68 -5.92
N GLU A 472 20.67 22.03 -6.32
CA GLU A 472 19.96 23.26 -5.90
C GLU A 472 19.21 23.10 -4.58
N ASP A 473 19.01 21.86 -4.11
CA ASP A 473 18.37 21.59 -2.83
C ASP A 473 19.25 22.03 -1.65
N SER A 474 18.65 22.17 -0.46
CA SER A 474 19.37 22.61 0.74
C SER A 474 20.07 21.46 1.48
N LEU A 475 21.15 21.77 2.20
CA LEU A 475 21.84 20.83 3.10
C LEU A 475 20.94 20.37 4.24
N GLY A 476 19.96 21.18 4.66
CA GLY A 476 18.92 20.75 5.58
C GLY A 476 18.08 19.60 5.04
N LYS A 477 17.61 19.72 3.79
CA LYS A 477 16.90 18.61 3.11
C LYS A 477 17.79 17.37 3.00
N LEU A 478 19.08 17.55 2.68
CA LEU A 478 20.05 16.46 2.69
C LEU A 478 20.18 15.81 4.07
N SER A 479 20.27 16.59 5.14
CA SER A 479 20.34 16.10 6.53
C SER A 479 19.14 15.22 6.86
N CYS A 480 17.92 15.68 6.55
CA CYS A 480 16.70 14.90 6.79
C CYS A 480 16.67 13.57 6.01
N ILE A 481 17.20 13.57 4.79
CA ILE A 481 17.36 12.33 4.00
C ILE A 481 18.34 11.38 4.71
N LEU A 482 19.49 11.91 5.13
CA LEU A 482 20.58 11.13 5.73
C LEU A 482 20.28 10.58 7.14
N GLU A 483 19.20 11.04 7.79
CA GLU A 483 18.73 10.46 9.06
C GLU A 483 18.15 9.05 8.89
N ASN A 484 17.61 8.73 7.71
CA ASN A 484 16.99 7.44 7.44
C ASN A 484 17.71 6.65 6.34
N ASP A 485 18.37 7.35 5.42
CA ASP A 485 19.14 6.71 4.34
C ASP A 485 20.65 6.90 4.60
N PRO A 486 21.49 5.87 4.36
CA PRO A 486 22.92 6.00 4.54
C PRO A 486 23.57 6.99 3.57
N PHE A 487 22.89 7.32 2.46
CA PHE A 487 23.36 8.25 1.44
C PHE A 487 22.22 8.84 0.61
N ALA A 488 22.53 9.88 -0.16
CA ALA A 488 21.67 10.46 -1.19
C ALA A 488 22.41 10.55 -2.52
N ILE A 489 21.76 10.20 -3.63
CA ILE A 489 22.31 10.41 -4.97
C ILE A 489 22.05 11.86 -5.38
N VAL A 490 23.13 12.61 -5.59
CA VAL A 490 23.04 13.98 -6.08
C VAL A 490 22.89 13.94 -7.59
N VAL A 491 21.76 14.42 -8.10
CA VAL A 491 21.43 14.44 -9.52
C VAL A 491 21.39 15.86 -10.06
N HIS A 492 21.72 16.01 -11.34
CA HIS A 492 21.56 17.27 -12.06
C HIS A 492 20.96 17.01 -13.44
N GLU A 493 20.03 17.87 -13.84
CA GLU A 493 19.39 17.80 -15.15
C GLU A 493 20.23 18.56 -16.17
N GLN A 494 20.68 17.86 -17.22
CA GLN A 494 21.39 18.45 -18.34
C GLN A 494 20.58 18.34 -19.62
N MET A 495 20.60 19.41 -20.41
CA MET A 495 19.91 19.46 -21.70
C MET A 495 20.84 18.94 -22.79
N HIS A 496 20.49 17.82 -23.39
CA HIS A 496 21.23 17.21 -24.49
C HIS A 496 20.52 17.51 -25.81
N TYR A 497 21.28 17.86 -26.84
CA TYR A 497 20.77 17.99 -28.21
C TYR A 497 21.23 16.79 -29.02
N SER A 498 20.30 16.10 -29.68
CA SER A 498 20.63 15.05 -30.64
C SER A 498 20.95 15.66 -32.01
N GLY A 499 21.59 14.88 -32.90
CA GLY A 499 22.05 15.35 -34.22
C GLY A 499 20.94 15.85 -35.16
N ASN A 500 19.68 15.58 -34.84
CA ASN A 500 18.48 16.09 -35.52
C ASN A 500 17.92 17.40 -34.90
N GLY A 501 18.62 18.00 -33.92
CA GLY A 501 18.23 19.25 -33.27
C GLY A 501 17.18 19.12 -32.16
N SER A 502 16.65 17.93 -31.87
CA SER A 502 15.73 17.74 -30.73
C SER A 502 16.51 17.79 -29.41
N SER A 503 15.95 18.48 -28.41
CA SER A 503 16.48 18.49 -27.06
C SER A 503 15.83 17.41 -26.20
N SER A 504 16.62 16.77 -25.36
CA SER A 504 16.17 15.84 -24.32
C SER A 504 16.85 16.20 -23.01
N MET A 505 16.09 16.31 -21.92
CA MET A 505 16.70 16.42 -20.59
C MET A 505 17.16 15.04 -20.12
N LYS A 506 18.41 14.94 -19.70
CA LYS A 506 18.98 13.75 -19.07
C LYS A 506 19.38 14.07 -17.64
N GLN A 507 18.96 13.22 -16.70
CA GLN A 507 19.46 13.26 -15.33
C GLN A 507 20.82 12.56 -15.29
N MET A 508 21.83 13.26 -14.79
CA MET A 508 23.16 12.70 -14.55
C MET A 508 23.45 12.63 -13.06
N VAL A 509 24.17 11.58 -12.65
CA VAL A 509 24.67 11.47 -11.28
C VAL A 509 25.88 12.38 -11.13
N PHE A 510 25.77 13.38 -10.26
CA PHE A 510 26.84 14.32 -9.95
C PHE A 510 27.73 13.85 -8.81
N GLY A 511 27.17 13.06 -7.88
CA GLY A 511 27.88 12.54 -6.72
C GLY A 511 26.98 11.70 -5.83
N VAL A 512 27.60 11.06 -4.84
CA VAL A 512 26.90 10.40 -3.74
C VAL A 512 27.24 11.18 -2.47
N ALA A 513 26.23 11.69 -1.77
CA ALA A 513 26.41 12.43 -0.53
C ALA A 513 26.10 11.52 0.66
N THR A 514 26.97 11.53 1.67
CA THR A 514 26.83 10.77 2.91
C THR A 514 26.78 11.69 4.13
N ALA A 515 26.45 11.14 5.30
CA ALA A 515 26.54 11.87 6.57
C ALA A 515 27.98 12.39 6.83
N MET A 516 29.00 11.67 6.35
CA MET A 516 30.40 12.09 6.51
C MET A 516 30.73 13.32 5.68
N ASP A 517 30.19 13.45 4.47
CA ASP A 517 30.38 14.62 3.62
C ASP A 517 29.75 15.87 4.25
N LEU A 518 28.52 15.73 4.77
CA LEU A 518 27.83 16.80 5.48
C LEU A 518 28.59 17.20 6.76
N LEU A 519 29.01 16.23 7.57
CA LEU A 519 29.77 16.49 8.79
C LEU A 519 31.13 17.16 8.51
N THR A 520 31.82 16.73 7.45
CA THR A 520 33.09 17.32 7.02
C THR A 520 32.89 18.77 6.56
N PHE A 521 31.80 19.04 5.82
CA PHE A 521 31.46 20.39 5.41
C PHE A 521 31.15 21.30 6.60
N VAL A 522 30.32 20.83 7.53
CA VAL A 522 29.93 21.58 8.74
C VAL A 522 31.17 21.86 9.58
N SER A 523 31.96 20.85 9.92
CA SER A 523 33.14 21.00 10.78
C SER A 523 34.22 21.94 10.21
N ARG A 524 34.44 21.93 8.89
CA ARG A 524 35.43 22.82 8.24
C ARG A 524 34.99 24.29 8.21
N ASN A 525 33.70 24.54 8.20
CA ASN A 525 33.13 25.88 8.04
C ASN A 525 32.52 26.43 9.33
N ASP A 526 32.53 25.64 10.41
CA ASP A 526 32.09 26.07 11.73
C ASP A 526 33.09 27.08 12.29
N LYS A 527 32.74 28.37 12.21
CA LYS A 527 33.51 29.43 12.84
C LYS A 527 33.14 29.45 14.32
N LYS A 528 34.10 29.09 15.18
CA LYS A 528 33.99 29.33 16.63
C LYS A 528 33.73 30.80 16.94
#